data_AF-A0A0L7L455-F1
#
_entry.id   AF-A0A0L7L455-F1
#
_cell.length_a   1.000
_cell.length_b   1.000
_cell.length_c   1.000
_cell.angle_alpha   90.00
_cell.angle_beta   90.00
_cell.angle_gamma   90.00
#
_symmetry.space_group_name_H-M   'P 1'
#
loop_
_entity.id
_entity.type
_entity.pdbx_description
1 polymer ?
#
loop_
_entity_poly.entity_id
_entity_poly.type
_entity_poly.pdbx_seq_one_letter_code
_entity_poly.pdbx_strand_id
1 'polypeptide(L)'
;DVMSQVPIEEVLMGMASQLSEREDALLCSDVRDNLFGPMEFSRRDLGALNIMRGRDNGLPDYNTAREYFGLTKIKTFNEINPELFENNPDLLQKLIQIYDGKLDNIDVYIAQEIEELRHIKMWDIIINSTAVGSVDKMVCREWVHATHKRIVKLRLGPEPALHVTDRKGDKLRTLPLDHTDQLTVLESQEGRNNKRPLVLIRAPREHDLVLEMDTAAERRKFLVKLDTFLAQHKKALNLSQGYREHILATAETRERRQRKLEHFFREAYAITFGLAPGEKRRRKEDADPESIVMRTSLSKGEFASALGMKGDAVFVKKMFNIVDKDGDGRISFQEFLDTVVLFSRGATEDKLRIIFDMCDNDRNGVIDKGELSEMLRSLVEIARTTSLRDEHHKDHLTYSDFKLMMKEYKGEFVAIGLDCKGAKQNFLDTSTNVARMTSFQLEPSMEQQTR
;
A
#
# COMPACT_ATOMS: atom_id res chain seq x y z
N ASP A 1 20.36 5.22 40.26
CA ASP A 1 20.52 5.39 38.80
C ASP A 1 21.51 4.36 38.26
N VAL A 2 21.10 3.08 38.25
CA VAL A 2 22.00 1.94 37.94
C VAL A 2 22.42 1.94 36.47
N MET A 3 21.58 2.49 35.60
CA MET A 3 21.84 2.67 34.16
C MET A 3 22.93 3.71 33.87
N SER A 4 23.32 4.53 34.84
CA SER A 4 24.43 5.51 34.67
C SER A 4 25.81 4.89 34.91
N GLN A 5 25.88 3.70 35.51
CA GLN A 5 27.13 3.07 35.96
C GLN A 5 27.47 1.77 35.19
N VAL A 6 26.49 1.17 34.50
CA VAL A 6 26.67 -0.12 33.79
C VAL A 6 26.45 0.08 32.29
N PRO A 7 27.42 -0.28 31.42
CA PRO A 7 27.23 -0.24 29.97
C PRO A 7 26.12 -1.21 29.55
N ILE A 8 25.33 -0.81 28.55
CA ILE A 8 24.12 -1.55 28.14
C ILE A 8 24.45 -2.96 27.63
N GLU A 9 25.66 -3.14 27.10
CA GLU A 9 26.20 -4.40 26.63
C GLU A 9 26.29 -5.45 27.74
N GLU A 10 26.68 -5.06 28.96
CA GLU A 10 26.77 -5.97 30.11
C GLU A 10 25.38 -6.42 30.58
N VAL A 11 24.38 -5.52 30.52
CA VAL A 11 22.98 -5.86 30.81
C VAL A 11 22.45 -6.86 29.79
N LEU A 12 22.71 -6.65 28.50
CA LEU A 12 22.29 -7.55 27.44
C LEU A 12 22.95 -8.93 27.56
N MET A 13 24.24 -8.98 27.92
CA MET A 13 24.94 -10.24 28.19
C MET A 13 24.37 -10.98 29.40
N GLY A 14 24.03 -10.24 30.46
CA GLY A 14 23.34 -10.77 31.63
C GLY A 14 21.99 -11.39 31.27
N MET A 15 21.16 -10.67 30.50
CA MET A 15 19.86 -11.16 30.04
C MET A 15 19.97 -12.40 29.13
N ALA A 16 21.01 -12.47 28.29
CA ALA A 16 21.22 -13.63 27.40
C ALA A 16 21.68 -14.89 28.16
N SER A 17 22.30 -14.72 29.33
CA SER A 17 22.85 -15.82 30.13
C SER A 17 21.91 -16.25 31.26
N GLN A 18 21.08 -15.34 31.76
CA GLN A 18 20.14 -15.60 32.84
C GLN A 18 18.97 -16.45 32.32
N LEU A 19 18.73 -17.58 32.99
CA LEU A 19 17.52 -18.37 32.76
C LEU A 19 16.31 -17.56 33.23
N SER A 20 15.24 -17.56 32.42
CA SER A 20 13.96 -16.99 32.81
C SER A 20 13.35 -17.77 33.97
N GLU A 21 12.42 -17.13 34.68
CA GLU A 21 11.52 -17.84 35.59
C GLU A 21 10.77 -18.95 34.86
N ARG A 22 10.24 -19.90 35.64
CA ARG A 22 9.46 -21.00 35.10
C ARG A 22 8.20 -20.45 34.41
N GLU A 23 7.84 -21.06 33.28
CA GLU A 23 6.52 -20.91 32.67
C GLU A 23 5.52 -21.70 33.54
N ASP A 24 5.10 -21.09 34.66
CA ASP A 24 4.01 -21.55 35.52
C ASP A 24 3.07 -20.39 35.90
N ALA A 25 1.92 -20.71 36.50
CA ALA A 25 0.94 -19.74 36.97
C ALA A 25 1.44 -18.79 38.09
N LEU A 26 2.71 -18.89 38.53
CA LEU A 26 3.26 -18.09 39.62
C LEU A 26 3.96 -16.83 39.10
N LEU A 27 3.29 -15.69 39.26
CA LEU A 27 3.90 -14.40 38.99
C LEU A 27 4.87 -14.01 40.12
N CYS A 28 6.07 -13.55 39.75
CA CYS A 28 7.05 -13.03 40.69
C CYS A 28 6.54 -11.77 41.41
N SER A 29 6.99 -11.52 42.63
CA SER A 29 6.52 -10.38 43.46
C SER A 29 6.80 -9.01 42.83
N ASP A 30 7.83 -8.91 41.98
CA ASP A 30 8.17 -7.67 41.28
C ASP A 30 7.07 -7.25 40.29
N VAL A 31 6.32 -8.24 39.78
CA VAL A 31 5.28 -8.05 38.77
C VAL A 31 3.88 -8.18 39.38
N ARG A 32 3.69 -9.10 40.34
CA ARG A 32 2.43 -9.30 41.05
C ARG A 32 2.15 -8.21 42.08
N ASP A 33 3.15 -7.75 42.82
CA ASP A 33 2.94 -6.84 43.95
C ASP A 33 3.53 -5.44 43.67
N ASN A 34 4.57 -5.37 42.83
CA ASN A 34 5.38 -4.16 42.67
C ASN A 34 5.46 -3.60 41.24
N LEU A 35 4.50 -3.93 40.35
CA LEU A 35 4.48 -3.35 39.00
C LEU A 35 4.34 -1.82 39.08
N PHE A 36 5.01 -1.09 38.20
CA PHE A 36 4.91 0.36 38.15
C PHE A 36 3.46 0.84 37.93
N GLY A 37 2.97 1.66 38.87
CA GLY A 37 1.66 2.31 38.79
C GLY A 37 1.74 3.82 38.50
N PRO A 38 0.63 4.44 38.09
CA PRO A 38 0.52 5.88 37.87
C PRO A 38 0.50 6.63 39.21
N MET A 39 0.48 7.97 39.14
CA MET A 39 0.77 8.86 40.27
C MET A 39 -0.07 8.63 41.54
N GLU A 40 -1.28 8.07 41.41
CA GLU A 40 -2.18 7.76 42.53
C GLU A 40 -1.75 6.54 43.36
N PHE A 41 -1.13 5.54 42.73
CA PHE A 41 -0.59 4.34 43.39
C PHE A 41 0.72 3.95 42.73
N SER A 42 1.83 4.06 43.47
CA SER A 42 3.18 3.79 42.93
C SER A 42 3.39 2.34 42.50
N ARG A 43 2.60 1.40 43.04
CA ARG A 43 2.64 -0.05 42.76
C ARG A 43 1.27 -0.58 42.35
N ARG A 44 1.26 -1.59 41.48
CA ARG A 44 0.08 -2.29 40.97
C ARG A 44 0.35 -3.78 40.86
N ASP A 45 -0.74 -4.54 40.79
CA ASP A 45 -0.73 -5.96 40.47
C ASP A 45 -0.95 -6.18 38.98
N LEU A 46 0.04 -6.78 38.30
CA LEU A 46 -0.05 -7.06 36.87
C LEU A 46 -1.17 -8.07 36.54
N GLY A 47 -1.31 -9.11 37.35
CA GLY A 47 -2.32 -10.15 37.14
C GLY A 47 -3.72 -9.54 37.21
N ALA A 48 -4.00 -8.78 38.28
CA ALA A 48 -5.26 -8.06 38.43
C ALA A 48 -5.49 -7.05 37.28
N LEU A 49 -4.44 -6.33 36.87
CA LEU A 49 -4.51 -5.36 35.77
C LEU A 49 -4.85 -6.03 34.44
N ASN A 50 -4.28 -7.20 34.15
CA ASN A 50 -4.54 -7.92 32.90
C ASN A 50 -5.96 -8.50 32.86
N ILE A 51 -6.49 -8.98 34.00
CA ILE A 51 -7.89 -9.38 34.12
C ILE A 51 -8.82 -8.20 33.84
N MET A 52 -8.58 -7.05 34.47
CA MET A 52 -9.38 -5.84 34.24
C MET A 52 -9.32 -5.38 32.77
N ARG A 53 -8.13 -5.37 32.17
CA ARG A 53 -7.98 -5.03 30.74
C ARG A 53 -8.74 -6.00 29.84
N GLY A 54 -8.71 -7.29 30.14
CA GLY A 54 -9.47 -8.28 29.38
C GLY A 54 -10.97 -7.99 29.41
N ARG A 55 -11.49 -7.67 30.60
CA ARG A 55 -12.90 -7.32 30.79
C ARG A 55 -13.28 -5.99 30.14
N ASP A 56 -12.44 -4.96 30.25
CA ASP A 56 -12.66 -3.65 29.65
C ASP A 56 -12.70 -3.71 28.12
N ASN A 57 -11.88 -4.59 27.52
CA ASN A 57 -11.87 -4.81 26.08
C ASN A 57 -12.96 -5.79 25.61
N GLY A 58 -13.78 -6.32 26.52
CA GLY A 58 -14.84 -7.27 26.19
C GLY A 58 -14.31 -8.58 25.62
N LEU A 59 -13.19 -9.10 26.15
CA LEU A 59 -12.70 -10.42 25.74
C LEU A 59 -13.75 -11.49 26.04
N PRO A 60 -13.92 -12.48 25.13
CA PRO A 60 -14.85 -13.58 25.33
C PRO A 60 -14.41 -14.48 26.49
N ASP A 61 -15.31 -15.37 26.94
CA ASP A 61 -14.95 -16.43 27.87
C ASP A 61 -14.00 -17.45 27.23
N TYR A 62 -13.36 -18.24 28.09
CA TYR A 62 -12.38 -19.22 27.67
C TYR A 62 -12.92 -20.25 26.66
N ASN A 63 -14.13 -20.78 26.83
CA ASN A 63 -14.68 -21.79 25.93
C ASN A 63 -15.09 -21.19 24.57
N THR A 64 -15.63 -19.97 24.56
CA THR A 64 -15.93 -19.22 23.33
C THR A 64 -14.64 -18.88 22.56
N ALA A 65 -13.58 -18.49 23.27
CA ALA A 65 -12.27 -18.27 22.66
C ALA A 65 -11.73 -19.57 22.03
N ARG A 66 -11.81 -20.71 22.75
CA ARG A 66 -11.41 -22.03 22.22
C ARG A 66 -12.14 -22.39 20.93
N GLU A 67 -13.47 -22.23 20.92
CA GLU A 67 -14.29 -22.54 19.75
C GLU A 67 -13.91 -21.67 18.54
N TYR A 68 -13.70 -20.37 18.74
CA TYR A 68 -13.27 -19.45 17.68
C TYR A 68 -11.94 -19.87 17.06
N PHE A 69 -11.01 -20.39 17.87
CA PHE A 69 -9.71 -20.89 17.42
C PHE A 69 -9.73 -22.36 16.98
N GLY A 70 -10.91 -23.00 16.89
CA GLY A 70 -11.05 -24.40 16.45
C GLY A 70 -10.57 -25.44 17.45
N LEU A 71 -10.42 -25.07 18.72
CA LEU A 71 -10.06 -25.97 19.82
C LEU A 71 -11.30 -26.66 20.42
N THR A 72 -11.10 -27.82 21.04
CA THR A 72 -12.17 -28.54 21.73
C THR A 72 -12.60 -27.80 22.99
N LYS A 73 -13.92 -27.60 23.14
CA LYS A 73 -14.49 -27.05 24.38
C LYS A 73 -14.20 -27.97 25.56
N ILE A 74 -13.87 -27.36 26.69
CA ILE A 74 -13.63 -28.07 27.94
C ILE A 74 -14.96 -28.22 28.68
N LYS A 75 -15.19 -29.38 29.32
CA LYS A 75 -16.46 -29.69 30.02
C LYS A 75 -16.36 -29.62 31.53
N THR A 76 -15.17 -29.82 32.09
CA THR A 76 -14.94 -29.80 33.54
C THR A 76 -13.72 -28.96 33.89
N PHE A 77 -13.71 -28.32 35.06
CA PHE A 77 -12.55 -27.53 35.49
C PHE A 77 -11.25 -28.35 35.54
N ASN A 78 -11.36 -29.65 35.88
CA ASN A 78 -10.20 -30.55 35.95
C ASN A 78 -9.53 -30.79 34.59
N GLU A 79 -10.28 -30.68 33.49
CA GLU A 79 -9.76 -30.87 32.13
C GLU A 79 -8.84 -29.72 31.66
N ILE A 80 -8.86 -28.56 32.33
CA ILE A 80 -7.98 -27.43 32.00
C ILE A 80 -6.52 -27.80 32.25
N ASN A 81 -6.21 -28.36 33.42
CA ASN A 81 -4.87 -28.88 33.73
C ASN A 81 -4.95 -30.01 34.79
N PRO A 82 -5.11 -31.27 34.35
CA PRO A 82 -5.23 -32.41 35.26
C PRO A 82 -4.03 -32.57 36.19
N GLU A 83 -2.80 -32.40 35.66
CA GLU A 83 -1.56 -32.58 36.44
C GLU A 83 -1.41 -31.52 37.54
N LEU A 84 -1.79 -30.26 37.26
CA LEU A 84 -1.73 -29.20 38.27
C LEU A 84 -2.75 -29.42 39.38
N PHE A 85 -3.97 -29.84 39.04
CA PHE A 85 -5.04 -30.03 40.01
C PHE A 85 -4.90 -31.32 40.81
N GLU A 86 -4.24 -32.34 40.28
CA GLU A 86 -3.81 -33.52 41.06
C GLU A 86 -2.77 -33.14 42.12
N ASN A 87 -1.82 -32.27 41.77
CA ASN A 87 -0.78 -31.81 42.70
C ASN A 87 -1.29 -30.75 43.71
N ASN A 88 -2.28 -29.95 43.34
CA ASN A 88 -2.82 -28.85 44.16
C ASN A 88 -4.37 -28.82 44.12
N PRO A 89 -5.06 -29.72 44.84
CA PRO A 89 -6.53 -29.80 44.84
C PRO A 89 -7.20 -28.55 45.43
N ASP A 90 -6.54 -27.85 46.36
CA ASP A 90 -7.03 -26.61 46.96
C ASP A 90 -7.17 -25.47 45.93
N LEU A 91 -6.31 -25.45 44.91
CA LEU A 91 -6.36 -24.46 43.83
C LEU A 91 -7.62 -24.67 42.97
N LEU A 92 -7.94 -25.92 42.65
CA LEU A 92 -9.15 -26.28 41.90
C LEU A 92 -10.41 -25.83 42.65
N GLN A 93 -10.48 -26.10 43.95
CA GLN A 93 -11.63 -25.71 44.77
C GLN A 93 -11.81 -24.19 44.82
N LYS A 94 -10.72 -23.43 44.99
CA LYS A 94 -10.76 -21.96 44.96
C LYS A 94 -11.21 -21.43 43.60
N LEU A 95 -10.74 -22.02 42.51
CA LEU A 95 -11.13 -21.62 41.16
C LEU A 95 -12.63 -21.86 40.92
N ILE A 96 -13.13 -23.03 41.29
CA ILE A 96 -14.56 -23.36 41.23
C ILE A 96 -15.37 -22.38 42.07
N GLN A 97 -14.90 -22.03 43.27
CA GLN A 97 -15.58 -21.09 44.15
C GLN A 97 -15.62 -19.66 43.59
N ILE A 98 -14.53 -19.17 42.99
CA ILE A 98 -14.44 -17.81 42.43
C ILE A 98 -15.38 -17.62 41.24
N TYR A 99 -15.57 -18.67 40.42
CA TYR A 99 -16.41 -18.63 39.23
C TYR A 99 -17.80 -19.25 39.43
N ASP A 100 -18.24 -19.46 40.68
CA ASP A 100 -19.54 -20.06 41.04
C ASP A 100 -19.83 -21.40 40.32
N GLY A 101 -18.78 -22.19 40.06
CA GLY A 101 -18.86 -23.45 39.32
C GLY A 101 -19.25 -23.30 37.84
N LYS A 102 -19.25 -22.09 37.28
CA LYS A 102 -19.56 -21.82 35.86
C LYS A 102 -18.28 -21.78 35.04
N LEU A 103 -18.05 -22.82 34.26
CA LEU A 103 -16.89 -22.95 33.38
C LEU A 103 -16.88 -21.90 32.25
N ASP A 104 -18.06 -21.56 31.72
CA ASP A 104 -18.22 -20.60 30.61
C ASP A 104 -18.09 -19.13 31.06
N ASN A 105 -17.71 -18.88 32.31
CA ASN A 105 -17.45 -17.54 32.84
C ASN A 105 -15.96 -17.28 33.13
N ILE A 106 -15.08 -18.25 32.84
CA ILE A 106 -13.66 -18.10 33.15
C ILE A 106 -13.03 -17.09 32.18
N ASP A 107 -12.33 -16.09 32.75
CA ASP A 107 -11.53 -15.15 31.97
C ASP A 107 -10.42 -15.90 31.21
N VAL A 108 -10.26 -15.63 29.91
CA VAL A 108 -9.24 -16.26 29.05
C VAL A 108 -7.84 -16.18 29.66
N TYR A 109 -7.49 -15.04 30.27
CA TYR A 109 -6.20 -14.83 30.91
C TYR A 109 -5.95 -15.83 32.04
N ILE A 110 -6.94 -16.05 32.92
CA ILE A 110 -6.80 -16.98 34.05
C ILE A 110 -6.73 -18.42 33.57
N ALA A 111 -7.59 -18.81 32.63
CA ALA A 111 -7.59 -20.17 32.11
C ALA A 111 -6.26 -20.54 31.44
N GLN A 112 -5.67 -19.57 30.74
CA GLN A 112 -4.40 -19.76 30.05
C GLN A 112 -3.22 -19.95 31.01
N GLU A 113 -3.10 -19.10 32.05
CA GLU A 113 -2.05 -19.25 33.08
C GLU A 113 -2.13 -20.62 33.76
N ILE A 114 -3.30 -21.28 33.74
CA ILE A 114 -3.53 -22.60 34.33
C ILE A 114 -3.27 -23.75 33.34
N GLU A 115 -3.52 -23.60 32.04
CA GLU A 115 -3.50 -24.67 31.01
C GLU A 115 -2.09 -25.23 30.65
N GLU A 116 -1.04 -24.71 31.27
CA GLU A 116 0.35 -24.66 30.80
C GLU A 116 1.10 -25.98 30.45
N LEU A 117 0.47 -27.16 30.54
CA LEU A 117 1.09 -28.46 30.27
C LEU A 117 0.70 -29.12 28.93
N ARG A 118 -0.06 -28.45 28.06
CA ARG A 118 -0.36 -28.98 26.72
C ARG A 118 0.39 -28.21 25.62
N HIS A 119 1.12 -28.98 24.80
CA HIS A 119 1.94 -28.57 23.64
C HIS A 119 1.24 -27.75 22.54
N ILE A 120 0.01 -27.27 22.74
CA ILE A 120 -0.73 -26.46 21.79
C ILE A 120 -1.34 -25.28 22.57
N LYS A 121 -0.61 -24.17 22.67
CA LYS A 121 -1.12 -22.97 23.36
C LYS A 121 -2.19 -22.30 22.47
N MET A 122 -3.28 -21.81 23.06
CA MET A 122 -4.20 -20.92 22.36
C MET A 122 -3.47 -19.68 21.81
N TRP A 123 -2.41 -19.23 22.50
CA TRP A 123 -1.50 -18.20 21.99
C TRP A 123 -0.60 -18.65 20.86
N ASP A 124 -0.19 -19.91 20.79
CA ASP A 124 0.50 -20.42 19.60
C ASP A 124 -0.47 -20.40 18.41
N ILE A 125 -1.76 -20.62 18.62
CA ILE A 125 -2.78 -20.51 17.56
C ILE A 125 -3.10 -19.05 17.23
N ILE A 126 -3.18 -18.14 18.20
CA ILE A 126 -3.35 -16.70 17.96
C ILE A 126 -2.13 -16.17 17.20
N ILE A 127 -0.92 -16.48 17.65
CA ILE A 127 0.33 -16.14 16.98
C ILE A 127 0.38 -16.81 15.62
N ASN A 128 -0.03 -18.07 15.43
CA ASN A 128 -0.02 -18.72 14.11
C ASN A 128 -1.13 -18.20 13.17
N SER A 129 -2.27 -17.76 13.69
CA SER A 129 -3.38 -17.15 12.92
C SER A 129 -3.11 -15.68 12.57
N THR A 130 -2.30 -14.99 13.38
CA THR A 130 -1.78 -13.64 13.12
C THR A 130 -0.38 -13.65 12.50
N ALA A 131 0.29 -14.81 12.46
CA ALA A 131 1.48 -15.09 11.68
C ALA A 131 1.06 -15.31 10.23
N VAL A 132 0.66 -14.20 9.62
CA VAL A 132 1.23 -13.77 8.34
C VAL A 132 2.70 -14.24 8.35
N GLY A 133 2.96 -15.29 7.56
CA GLY A 133 4.19 -16.09 7.62
C GLY A 133 5.44 -15.22 7.74
N SER A 134 6.41 -15.65 8.56
CA SER A 134 7.72 -15.03 8.80
C SER A 134 8.14 -14.06 7.68
N VAL A 135 7.75 -12.78 7.82
CA VAL A 135 8.14 -11.75 6.86
C VAL A 135 9.61 -11.48 7.11
N ASP A 136 10.45 -11.93 6.19
CA ASP A 136 11.88 -11.68 6.25
C ASP A 136 12.13 -10.17 6.23
N LYS A 137 12.67 -9.65 7.34
CA LYS A 137 12.97 -8.23 7.53
C LYS A 137 14.45 -7.97 7.30
N MET A 138 14.74 -6.89 6.56
CA MET A 138 16.11 -6.44 6.36
C MET A 138 16.19 -4.92 6.37
N VAL A 139 17.19 -4.37 7.07
CA VAL A 139 17.45 -2.93 7.09
C VAL A 139 18.49 -2.62 6.03
N CYS A 140 18.21 -1.64 5.17
CA CYS A 140 19.14 -1.16 4.16
C CYS A 140 18.90 0.32 3.86
N ARG A 141 19.69 0.91 2.95
CA ARG A 141 19.48 2.30 2.50
C ARG A 141 18.88 2.30 1.11
N GLU A 142 17.72 2.91 0.95
CA GLU A 142 17.16 3.17 -0.38
C GLU A 142 17.81 4.43 -0.97
N TRP A 143 18.33 4.31 -2.18
CA TRP A 143 18.79 5.44 -2.97
C TRP A 143 17.61 6.01 -3.76
N VAL A 144 17.14 7.19 -3.36
CA VAL A 144 15.95 7.83 -3.95
C VAL A 144 16.36 8.74 -5.12
N HIS A 145 17.42 9.52 -4.93
CA HIS A 145 18.04 10.36 -5.96
C HIS A 145 19.50 10.67 -5.62
N ALA A 146 20.21 11.34 -6.54
CA ALA A 146 21.66 11.58 -6.44
C ALA A 146 22.11 12.18 -5.10
N THR A 147 21.27 13.02 -4.48
CA THR A 147 21.58 13.75 -3.25
C THR A 147 20.84 13.22 -2.01
N HIS A 148 19.95 12.23 -2.13
CA HIS A 148 19.18 11.72 -1.00
C HIS A 148 19.11 10.20 -0.93
N LYS A 149 19.40 9.70 0.26
CA LYS A 149 19.28 8.31 0.66
C LYS A 149 18.51 8.24 1.97
N ARG A 150 17.67 7.23 2.13
CA ARG A 150 16.90 7.00 3.36
C ARG A 150 17.11 5.58 3.87
N ILE A 151 17.12 5.42 5.19
CA ILE A 151 17.18 4.08 5.80
C ILE A 151 15.78 3.49 5.77
N VAL A 152 15.64 2.28 5.25
CA VAL A 152 14.36 1.59 5.09
C VAL A 152 14.44 0.17 5.64
N LYS A 153 13.28 -0.36 6.01
CA LYS A 153 13.05 -1.76 6.35
C LYS A 153 12.34 -2.43 5.18
N LEU A 154 13.02 -3.36 4.52
CA LEU A 154 12.45 -4.23 3.50
C LEU A 154 11.73 -5.39 4.16
N ARG A 155 10.56 -5.70 3.62
CA ARG A 155 9.69 -6.80 4.04
C ARG A 155 9.25 -7.58 2.80
N LEU A 156 9.56 -8.87 2.78
CA LEU A 156 9.00 -9.82 1.82
C LEU A 156 7.67 -10.31 2.42
N GLY A 157 6.54 -9.86 1.87
CA GLY A 157 5.20 -10.24 2.35
C GLY A 157 4.88 -11.71 2.06
N PRO A 158 3.82 -12.30 2.62
CA PRO A 158 3.30 -13.59 2.16
C PRO A 158 2.62 -13.50 0.78
N GLU A 159 2.17 -12.30 0.38
CA GLU A 159 1.81 -12.01 -1.01
C GLU A 159 3.06 -11.81 -1.88
N PRO A 160 2.98 -12.01 -3.21
CA PRO A 160 4.09 -11.74 -4.13
C PRO A 160 4.36 -10.23 -4.28
N ALA A 161 4.75 -9.56 -3.20
CA ALA A 161 5.06 -8.13 -3.18
C ALA A 161 6.23 -7.80 -2.23
N LEU A 162 7.05 -6.83 -2.64
CA LEU A 162 8.10 -6.27 -1.78
C LEU A 162 7.60 -4.99 -1.13
N HIS A 163 7.60 -4.94 0.20
CA HIS A 163 7.21 -3.74 0.95
C HIS A 163 8.44 -3.01 1.49
N VAL A 164 8.48 -1.71 1.22
CA VAL A 164 9.47 -0.79 1.76
C VAL A 164 8.79 0.03 2.86
N THR A 165 9.30 -0.07 4.08
CA THR A 165 8.77 0.62 5.26
C THR A 165 9.82 1.54 5.88
N ASP A 166 9.38 2.62 6.53
CA ASP A 166 10.27 3.51 7.28
C ASP A 166 10.72 2.87 8.61
N ARG A 167 11.62 3.52 9.33
CA ARG A 167 12.09 3.13 10.67
C ARG A 167 10.93 2.89 11.64
N LYS A 168 9.90 3.73 11.57
CA LYS A 168 8.68 3.68 12.39
C LYS A 168 7.70 2.56 11.99
N GLY A 169 7.90 1.93 10.83
CA GLY A 169 7.04 0.87 10.32
C GLY A 169 6.00 1.36 9.30
N ASP A 170 5.91 2.66 9.06
CA ASP A 170 5.02 3.24 8.05
C ASP A 170 5.40 2.77 6.65
N LYS A 171 4.40 2.41 5.84
CA LYS A 171 4.59 1.94 4.46
C LYS A 171 4.99 3.10 3.56
N LEU A 172 6.20 3.02 2.99
CA LEU A 172 6.73 4.00 2.04
C LEU A 172 6.37 3.64 0.60
N ARG A 173 6.45 2.35 0.27
CA ARG A 173 6.21 1.82 -1.08
C ARG A 173 5.89 0.32 -1.01
N THR A 174 5.12 -0.17 -1.97
CA THR A 174 4.98 -1.60 -2.23
C THR A 174 5.21 -1.83 -3.71
N LEU A 175 6.07 -2.79 -4.03
CA LEU A 175 6.34 -3.24 -5.38
C LEU A 175 5.61 -4.57 -5.59
N PRO A 176 4.42 -4.55 -6.22
CA PRO A 176 3.68 -5.78 -6.52
C PRO A 176 4.42 -6.55 -7.62
N LEU A 177 4.51 -7.88 -7.47
CA LEU A 177 5.11 -8.77 -8.46
C LEU A 177 4.05 -9.58 -9.21
N ASP A 178 2.75 -9.36 -9.00
CA ASP A 178 1.65 -10.19 -9.52
C ASP A 178 1.79 -10.50 -11.01
N HIS A 179 2.17 -9.51 -11.81
CA HIS A 179 2.26 -9.61 -13.27
C HIS A 179 3.71 -9.74 -13.80
N THR A 180 4.61 -10.23 -12.96
CA THR A 180 6.03 -10.39 -13.31
C THR A 180 6.48 -11.82 -13.04
N ASP A 181 6.70 -12.58 -14.11
CA ASP A 181 7.19 -13.96 -14.02
C ASP A 181 8.71 -14.01 -13.80
N GLN A 182 9.43 -13.01 -14.30
CA GLN A 182 10.88 -12.89 -14.15
C GLN A 182 11.25 -11.51 -13.62
N LEU A 183 11.92 -11.47 -12.45
CA LEU A 183 12.41 -10.24 -11.84
C LEU A 183 13.88 -10.02 -12.20
N THR A 184 14.17 -8.91 -12.90
CA THR A 184 15.55 -8.54 -13.25
C THR A 184 16.21 -7.77 -12.11
N VAL A 185 17.35 -8.28 -11.63
CA VAL A 185 18.13 -7.67 -10.55
C VAL A 185 19.57 -7.44 -11.01
N LEU A 186 20.07 -6.25 -10.74
CA LEU A 186 21.43 -5.81 -11.03
C LEU A 186 22.19 -5.65 -9.71
N GLU A 187 23.25 -6.43 -9.49
CA GLU A 187 24.12 -6.25 -8.33
C GLU A 187 25.42 -5.52 -8.72
N SER A 188 25.93 -4.69 -7.81
CA SER A 188 27.21 -4.02 -8.02
C SER A 188 28.38 -4.98 -7.84
N GLN A 189 29.34 -4.96 -8.76
CA GLN A 189 30.62 -5.66 -8.56
C GLN A 189 31.39 -5.10 -7.35
N GLU A 190 32.12 -5.97 -6.66
CA GLU A 190 33.02 -5.57 -5.57
C GLU A 190 34.22 -4.83 -6.18
N GLY A 191 34.25 -3.50 -6.01
CA GLY A 191 35.33 -2.65 -6.49
C GLY A 191 36.47 -2.53 -5.48
N ARG A 192 37.67 -2.15 -5.96
CA ARG A 192 38.84 -1.85 -5.08
C ARG A 192 38.60 -0.72 -4.09
N ASN A 193 37.64 0.16 -4.37
CA ASN A 193 37.21 1.20 -3.47
C ASN A 193 36.18 0.59 -2.51
N ASN A 194 36.39 0.76 -1.20
CA ASN A 194 35.55 0.30 -0.08
C ASN A 194 34.13 0.94 -0.06
N LYS A 195 33.50 1.06 -1.22
CA LYS A 195 32.16 1.61 -1.44
C LYS A 195 31.14 0.52 -1.15
N ARG A 196 30.02 0.95 -0.58
CA ARG A 196 28.94 0.06 -0.19
C ARG A 196 28.31 -0.66 -1.40
N PRO A 197 27.96 -1.95 -1.25
CA PRO A 197 27.31 -2.71 -2.31
C PRO A 197 25.92 -2.16 -2.66
N LEU A 198 25.57 -2.20 -3.95
CA LEU A 198 24.23 -1.87 -4.45
C LEU A 198 23.52 -3.09 -5.01
N VAL A 199 22.19 -3.06 -4.90
CA VAL A 199 21.25 -3.92 -5.61
C VAL A 199 20.19 -3.04 -6.24
N LEU A 200 20.03 -3.15 -7.55
CA LEU A 200 18.97 -2.50 -8.32
C LEU A 200 17.95 -3.57 -8.73
N ILE A 201 16.71 -3.40 -8.28
CA ILE A 201 15.59 -4.23 -8.68
C ILE A 201 14.83 -3.45 -9.76
N ARG A 202 14.76 -4.02 -10.96
CA ARG A 202 13.98 -3.44 -12.07
C ARG A 202 12.50 -3.65 -11.80
N ALA A 203 11.75 -2.56 -11.78
CA ALA A 203 10.30 -2.61 -11.66
C ALA A 203 9.69 -2.47 -13.07
N PRO A 204 9.11 -3.52 -13.68
CA PRO A 204 8.59 -3.41 -15.05
C PRO A 204 7.49 -2.36 -15.19
N ARG A 205 6.75 -2.13 -14.10
CA ARG A 205 5.57 -1.27 -14.09
C ARG A 205 5.70 0.00 -13.24
N GLU A 206 6.81 0.20 -12.56
CA GLU A 206 7.03 1.37 -11.71
C GLU A 206 8.48 1.86 -11.83
N HIS A 207 8.85 2.88 -11.06
CA HIS A 207 10.25 3.29 -10.94
C HIS A 207 11.07 2.21 -10.21
N ASP A 208 12.32 2.07 -10.61
CA ASP A 208 13.25 1.08 -10.09
C ASP A 208 13.51 1.25 -8.58
N LEU A 209 13.88 0.17 -7.90
CA LEU A 209 14.26 0.18 -6.49
C LEU A 209 15.77 -0.06 -6.35
N VAL A 210 16.50 0.97 -5.92
CA VAL A 210 17.95 0.90 -5.70
C VAL A 210 18.24 0.83 -4.20
N LEU A 211 18.89 -0.24 -3.77
CA LEU A 211 19.20 -0.56 -2.39
C LEU A 211 20.72 -0.55 -2.19
N GLU A 212 21.17 0.16 -1.17
CA GLU A 212 22.54 0.19 -0.69
C GLU A 212 22.65 -0.60 0.62
N MET A 213 23.46 -1.65 0.56
CA MET A 213 23.69 -2.61 1.63
C MET A 213 24.91 -2.18 2.47
N ASP A 214 24.99 -2.56 3.75
CA ASP A 214 26.15 -2.17 4.55
C ASP A 214 27.39 -3.03 4.21
N THR A 215 27.18 -4.33 3.92
CA THR A 215 28.26 -5.25 3.53
C THR A 215 27.91 -6.13 2.34
N ALA A 216 28.93 -6.67 1.67
CA ALA A 216 28.73 -7.64 0.59
C ALA A 216 28.08 -8.94 1.09
N ALA A 217 28.32 -9.32 2.35
CA ALA A 217 27.69 -10.47 2.98
C ALA A 217 26.17 -10.27 3.13
N GLU A 218 25.74 -9.08 3.57
CA GLU A 218 24.31 -8.74 3.64
C GLU A 218 23.66 -8.71 2.26
N ARG A 219 24.37 -8.18 1.24
CA ARG A 219 23.89 -8.24 -0.15
C ARG A 219 23.62 -9.67 -0.59
N ARG A 220 24.58 -10.59 -0.36
CA ARG A 220 24.42 -12.01 -0.68
C ARG A 220 23.24 -12.62 0.08
N LYS A 221 23.11 -12.34 1.39
CA LYS A 221 21.99 -12.80 2.21
C LYS A 221 20.64 -12.30 1.66
N PHE A 222 20.57 -11.05 1.21
CA PHE A 222 19.38 -10.49 0.58
C PHE A 222 19.01 -11.22 -0.71
N LEU A 223 19.98 -11.42 -1.61
CA LEU A 223 19.74 -12.06 -2.90
C LEU A 223 19.26 -13.52 -2.72
N VAL A 224 19.83 -14.27 -1.78
CA VAL A 224 19.37 -15.63 -1.45
C VAL A 224 17.94 -15.64 -0.92
N LYS A 225 17.59 -14.68 -0.05
CA LYS A 225 16.21 -14.54 0.47
C LYS A 225 15.22 -14.15 -0.63
N LEU A 226 15.61 -13.21 -1.50
CA LEU A 226 14.79 -12.78 -2.62
C LEU A 226 14.55 -13.92 -3.61
N ASP A 227 15.59 -14.71 -3.92
CA ASP A 227 15.49 -15.88 -4.79
C ASP A 227 14.55 -16.95 -4.20
N THR A 228 14.70 -17.24 -2.90
CA THR A 228 13.82 -18.18 -2.17
C THR A 228 12.36 -17.70 -2.19
N PHE A 229 12.12 -16.42 -1.97
CA PHE A 229 10.80 -15.81 -2.00
C PHE A 229 10.17 -15.87 -3.41
N LEU A 230 10.94 -15.57 -4.45
CA LEU A 230 10.47 -15.67 -5.83
C LEU A 230 10.14 -17.13 -6.19
N ALA A 231 10.98 -18.08 -5.78
CA ALA A 231 10.74 -19.50 -5.99
C ALA A 231 9.44 -19.99 -5.31
N GLN A 232 9.15 -19.54 -4.09
CA GLN A 232 7.89 -19.83 -3.39
C GLN A 232 6.66 -19.35 -4.18
N HIS A 233 6.77 -18.24 -4.89
CA HIS A 233 5.72 -17.67 -5.73
C HIS A 233 5.78 -18.10 -7.20
N LYS A 234 6.59 -19.12 -7.54
CA LYS A 234 6.79 -19.62 -8.92
C LYS A 234 7.29 -18.54 -9.90
N LYS A 235 8.14 -17.64 -9.43
CA LYS A 235 8.80 -16.58 -10.21
C LYS A 235 10.30 -16.84 -10.30
N ALA A 236 10.93 -16.35 -11.37
CA ALA A 236 12.38 -16.50 -11.59
C ALA A 236 13.14 -15.21 -11.31
N LEU A 237 14.37 -15.34 -10.80
CA LEU A 237 15.30 -14.24 -10.57
C LEU A 237 16.34 -14.18 -11.71
N ASN A 238 16.37 -13.08 -12.46
CA ASN A 238 17.40 -12.81 -13.46
C ASN A 238 18.47 -11.88 -12.85
N LEU A 239 19.53 -12.46 -12.29
CA LEU A 239 20.63 -11.72 -11.68
C LEU A 239 21.71 -11.38 -12.71
N SER A 240 22.11 -10.11 -12.77
CA SER A 240 23.21 -9.61 -13.59
C SER A 240 24.14 -8.72 -12.78
N GLN A 241 25.43 -8.69 -13.14
CA GLN A 241 26.43 -7.88 -12.46
C GLN A 241 26.76 -6.62 -13.27
N GLY A 242 26.95 -5.50 -12.58
CA GLY A 242 27.31 -4.24 -13.22
C GLY A 242 28.19 -3.34 -12.36
N TYR A 243 28.79 -2.33 -13.00
CA TYR A 243 29.52 -1.29 -12.29
C TYR A 243 28.55 -0.36 -11.56
N ARG A 244 28.92 0.07 -10.35
CA ARG A 244 28.09 0.96 -9.51
C ARG A 244 27.61 2.20 -10.25
N GLU A 245 28.48 2.85 -11.01
CA GLU A 245 28.14 4.07 -11.75
C GLU A 245 27.13 3.80 -12.86
N HIS A 246 27.28 2.69 -13.57
CA HIS A 246 26.33 2.26 -14.59
C HIS A 246 24.96 1.90 -13.99
N ILE A 247 24.92 1.24 -12.83
CA ILE A 247 23.67 0.93 -12.12
C ILE A 247 22.92 2.22 -11.76
N LEU A 248 23.62 3.21 -11.18
CA LEU A 248 23.01 4.50 -10.84
C LEU A 248 22.62 5.32 -12.09
N ALA A 249 23.38 5.21 -13.17
CA ALA A 249 23.09 5.88 -14.42
C ALA A 249 21.88 5.29 -15.15
N THR A 250 21.67 3.97 -15.08
CA THR A 250 20.58 3.26 -15.78
C THR A 250 19.32 3.05 -14.94
N ALA A 251 19.38 3.30 -13.63
CA ALA A 251 18.23 3.21 -12.74
C ALA A 251 17.17 4.27 -13.07
N GLU A 252 15.93 3.83 -13.24
CA GLU A 252 14.77 4.71 -13.40
C GLU A 252 14.29 5.19 -12.02
N THR A 253 14.73 6.37 -11.56
CA THR A 253 14.24 6.91 -10.28
C THR A 253 12.85 7.53 -10.43
N ARG A 254 12.14 7.69 -9.30
CA ARG A 254 10.87 8.45 -9.27
C ARG A 254 11.03 9.85 -9.89
N GLU A 255 12.12 10.54 -9.60
CA GLU A 255 12.39 11.88 -10.14
C GLU A 255 12.65 11.86 -11.65
N ARG A 256 13.42 10.89 -12.17
CA ARG A 256 13.64 10.73 -13.61
C ARG A 256 12.34 10.39 -14.34
N ARG A 257 11.56 9.47 -13.76
CA ARG A 257 10.23 9.10 -14.25
C ARG A 257 9.30 10.32 -14.29
N GLN A 258 9.30 11.13 -13.24
CA GLN A 258 8.53 12.37 -13.16
C GLN A 258 8.94 13.36 -14.27
N ARG A 259 10.24 13.56 -14.50
CA ARG A 259 10.72 14.43 -15.58
C ARG A 259 10.33 13.92 -16.98
N LYS A 260 10.35 12.60 -17.20
CA LYS A 260 9.85 12.00 -18.46
C LYS A 260 8.35 12.20 -18.63
N LEU A 261 7.57 12.05 -17.56
CA LEU A 261 6.13 12.32 -17.55
C LEU A 261 5.83 13.79 -17.86
N GLU A 262 6.54 14.73 -17.24
CA GLU A 262 6.41 16.15 -17.52
C GLU A 262 6.69 16.47 -18.98
N HIS A 263 7.74 15.87 -19.55
CA HIS A 263 8.04 16.02 -20.96
C HIS A 263 6.94 15.41 -21.85
N PHE A 264 6.48 14.20 -21.54
CA PHE A 264 5.37 13.52 -22.22
C PHE A 264 4.11 14.38 -22.26
N PHE A 265 3.68 14.92 -21.11
CA PHE A 265 2.48 15.76 -21.04
C PHE A 265 2.65 17.08 -21.78
N ARG A 266 3.82 17.70 -21.66
CA ARG A 266 4.11 18.96 -22.36
C ARG A 266 3.98 18.80 -23.88
N GLU A 267 4.55 17.73 -24.44
CA GLU A 267 4.46 17.46 -25.88
C GLU A 267 3.02 17.12 -26.30
N ALA A 268 2.31 16.28 -25.53
CA ALA A 268 0.90 15.97 -25.79
C ALA A 268 0.02 17.23 -25.82
N TYR A 269 0.20 18.14 -24.86
CA TYR A 269 -0.54 19.40 -24.79
C TYR A 269 -0.12 20.40 -25.87
N ALA A 270 1.16 20.46 -26.22
CA ALA A 270 1.63 21.30 -27.32
C ALA A 270 0.97 20.89 -28.66
N ILE A 271 0.90 19.59 -28.94
CA ILE A 271 0.23 19.05 -30.13
C ILE A 271 -1.27 19.34 -30.10
N THR A 272 -1.93 19.10 -28.96
CA THR A 272 -3.39 19.25 -28.83
C THR A 272 -3.83 20.72 -28.93
N PHE A 273 -3.07 21.65 -28.33
CA PHE A 273 -3.48 23.05 -28.19
C PHE A 273 -2.73 24.02 -29.12
N GLY A 274 -1.78 23.52 -29.93
CA GLY A 274 -1.02 24.35 -30.87
C GLY A 274 -0.14 25.39 -30.19
N LEU A 275 0.35 25.11 -28.97
CA LEU A 275 1.34 25.95 -28.31
C LEU A 275 2.63 25.85 -29.12
N ALA A 276 3.12 26.97 -29.65
CA ALA A 276 4.39 27.01 -30.36
C ALA A 276 5.49 26.41 -29.45
N PRO A 277 6.40 25.56 -29.99
CA PRO A 277 7.54 25.03 -29.22
C PRO A 277 8.48 26.17 -28.81
N GLY A 278 8.13 26.87 -27.72
CA GLY A 278 8.77 28.09 -27.28
C GLY A 278 10.00 27.83 -26.40
N GLU A 279 11.15 27.83 -27.06
CA GLU A 279 12.46 28.35 -26.63
C GLU A 279 13.18 27.84 -25.36
N LYS A 280 14.45 27.47 -25.63
CA LYS A 280 15.61 27.24 -24.72
C LYS A 280 15.59 25.97 -23.87
N ARG A 281 15.72 24.82 -24.54
CA ARG A 281 16.41 23.68 -23.94
C ARG A 281 17.90 24.01 -23.78
N ARG A 282 18.40 24.02 -22.54
CA ARG A 282 19.79 23.60 -22.27
C ARG A 282 19.89 22.16 -22.76
N ARG A 283 20.41 21.96 -23.97
CA ARG A 283 20.80 20.64 -24.49
C ARG A 283 21.70 19.98 -23.46
N LYS A 284 21.21 18.96 -22.78
CA LYS A 284 22.05 17.90 -22.25
C LYS A 284 21.76 16.67 -23.07
N GLU A 285 22.81 16.20 -23.71
CA GLU A 285 22.91 14.98 -24.49
C GLU A 285 22.33 13.82 -23.67
N ASP A 286 21.25 13.21 -24.17
CA ASP A 286 20.98 11.77 -24.11
C ASP A 286 19.56 11.51 -24.67
N ALA A 287 19.51 10.84 -25.82
CA ALA A 287 18.35 10.45 -26.63
C ALA A 287 17.49 11.58 -27.25
N ASP A 288 17.02 11.31 -28.47
CA ASP A 288 16.09 12.16 -29.21
C ASP A 288 14.79 12.34 -28.40
N PRO A 289 14.37 13.59 -28.07
CA PRO A 289 13.16 13.86 -27.28
C PRO A 289 11.92 13.12 -27.77
N GLU A 290 11.74 13.01 -29.09
CA GLU A 290 10.62 12.28 -29.69
C GLU A 290 10.66 10.78 -29.35
N SER A 291 11.85 10.18 -29.32
CA SER A 291 12.03 8.77 -28.97
C SER A 291 11.70 8.48 -27.51
N ILE A 292 11.99 9.41 -26.60
CA ILE A 292 11.68 9.26 -25.17
C ILE A 292 10.17 9.28 -24.94
N VAL A 293 9.47 10.20 -25.59
CA VAL A 293 8.02 10.38 -25.45
C VAL A 293 7.27 9.17 -26.00
N MET A 294 7.61 8.72 -27.21
CA MET A 294 6.96 7.57 -27.84
C MET A 294 7.17 6.24 -27.08
N ARG A 295 8.29 6.11 -26.35
CA ARG A 295 8.57 4.92 -25.52
C ARG A 295 7.98 5.00 -24.11
N THR A 296 7.43 6.14 -23.73
CA THR A 296 6.87 6.34 -22.41
C THR A 296 5.38 5.98 -22.41
N SER A 297 4.98 5.11 -21.48
CA SER A 297 3.58 4.77 -21.24
C SER A 297 3.17 5.12 -19.81
N LEU A 298 1.89 5.38 -19.58
CA LEU A 298 1.34 5.77 -18.28
C LEU A 298 0.76 4.54 -17.58
N SER A 299 1.06 4.38 -16.30
CA SER A 299 0.25 3.53 -15.43
C SER A 299 -1.10 4.19 -15.14
N LYS A 300 -2.05 3.38 -14.68
CA LYS A 300 -3.37 3.85 -14.23
C LYS A 300 -3.32 4.98 -13.21
N GLY A 301 -2.41 4.91 -12.24
CA GLY A 301 -2.24 5.95 -11.23
C GLY A 301 -1.68 7.26 -11.80
N GLU A 302 -0.73 7.16 -12.75
CA GLU A 302 -0.17 8.32 -13.45
C GLU A 302 -1.21 8.97 -14.38
N PHE A 303 -2.02 8.17 -15.08
CA PHE A 303 -3.15 8.64 -15.88
C PHE A 303 -4.20 9.35 -15.02
N ALA A 304 -4.59 8.74 -13.88
CA ALA A 304 -5.51 9.36 -12.93
C ALA A 304 -5.01 10.71 -12.44
N SER A 305 -3.73 10.76 -12.06
CA SER A 305 -3.07 11.98 -11.58
C SER A 305 -3.01 13.06 -12.67
N ALA A 306 -2.81 12.67 -13.93
CA ALA A 306 -2.82 13.59 -15.07
C ALA A 306 -4.20 14.23 -15.29
N LEU A 307 -5.28 13.49 -14.99
CA LEU A 307 -6.65 13.99 -15.01
C LEU A 307 -7.07 14.70 -13.71
N GLY A 308 -6.21 14.74 -12.69
CA GLY A 308 -6.54 15.31 -11.37
C GLY A 308 -7.50 14.44 -10.55
N MET A 309 -7.59 13.14 -10.85
CA MET A 309 -8.50 12.19 -10.22
C MET A 309 -7.75 11.22 -9.30
N LYS A 310 -8.47 10.58 -8.38
CA LYS A 310 -7.90 9.51 -7.55
C LYS A 310 -7.78 8.21 -8.36
N GLY A 311 -6.65 7.51 -8.24
CA GLY A 311 -6.37 6.29 -9.03
C GLY A 311 -7.27 5.09 -8.72
N ASP A 312 -7.95 5.09 -7.58
CA ASP A 312 -8.87 4.05 -7.12
C ASP A 312 -10.34 4.31 -7.52
N ALA A 313 -10.67 5.51 -8.01
CA ALA A 313 -12.01 5.86 -8.44
C ALA A 313 -12.51 4.94 -9.56
N VAL A 314 -13.76 4.46 -9.45
CA VAL A 314 -14.38 3.53 -10.40
C VAL A 314 -14.36 4.10 -11.83
N PHE A 315 -14.69 5.39 -11.98
CA PHE A 315 -14.60 6.11 -13.25
C PHE A 315 -13.21 5.99 -13.90
N VAL A 316 -12.13 6.20 -13.14
CA VAL A 316 -10.77 6.10 -13.65
C VAL A 316 -10.47 4.69 -14.12
N LYS A 317 -10.98 3.66 -13.41
CA LYS A 317 -10.83 2.27 -13.85
C LYS A 317 -11.50 2.01 -15.19
N LYS A 318 -12.76 2.44 -15.32
CA LYS A 318 -13.55 2.27 -16.56
C LYS A 318 -12.95 3.08 -17.71
N MET A 319 -12.52 4.31 -17.45
CA MET A 319 -11.90 5.15 -18.48
C MET A 319 -10.57 4.56 -18.94
N PHE A 320 -9.74 4.11 -18.00
CA PHE A 320 -8.47 3.46 -18.33
C PHE A 320 -8.65 2.29 -19.30
N ASN A 321 -9.63 1.42 -19.05
CA ASN A 321 -9.89 0.24 -19.88
C ASN A 321 -10.43 0.55 -21.30
N ILE A 322 -10.94 1.76 -21.53
CA ILE A 322 -11.39 2.19 -22.86
C ILE A 322 -10.26 2.88 -23.62
N VAL A 323 -9.42 3.62 -22.90
CA VAL A 323 -8.27 4.31 -23.48
C VAL A 323 -7.16 3.34 -23.85
N ASP A 324 -6.94 2.32 -23.00
CA ASP A 324 -6.03 1.19 -23.23
C ASP A 324 -6.63 0.26 -24.31
N LYS A 325 -6.33 0.54 -25.58
CA LYS A 325 -6.89 -0.14 -26.75
C LYS A 325 -6.23 -1.48 -26.99
N ASP A 326 -4.94 -1.59 -26.69
CA ASP A 326 -4.17 -2.83 -26.85
C ASP A 326 -4.25 -3.76 -25.62
N GLY A 327 -4.75 -3.25 -24.49
CA GLY A 327 -4.97 -4.02 -23.27
C GLY A 327 -3.68 -4.37 -22.55
N ASP A 328 -2.58 -3.63 -22.78
CA ASP A 328 -1.28 -3.89 -22.16
C ASP A 328 -1.23 -3.49 -20.67
N GLY A 329 -2.30 -2.85 -20.18
CA GLY A 329 -2.43 -2.38 -18.81
C GLY A 329 -1.71 -1.05 -18.56
N ARG A 330 -1.35 -0.34 -19.63
CA ARG A 330 -0.70 0.98 -19.67
C ARG A 330 -1.39 1.82 -20.74
N ILE A 331 -1.08 3.11 -20.76
CA ILE A 331 -1.57 4.04 -21.79
C ILE A 331 -0.36 4.59 -22.54
N SER A 332 -0.26 4.25 -23.81
CA SER A 332 0.76 4.77 -24.71
C SER A 332 0.57 6.26 -25.00
N PHE A 333 1.59 6.90 -25.59
CA PHE A 333 1.50 8.31 -25.99
C PHE A 333 0.34 8.56 -26.97
N GLN A 334 0.12 7.65 -27.92
CA GLN A 334 -0.94 7.81 -28.91
C GLN A 334 -2.32 7.69 -28.28
N GLU A 335 -2.54 6.71 -27.40
CA GLU A 335 -3.82 6.54 -26.71
C GLU A 335 -4.13 7.73 -25.80
N PHE A 336 -3.12 8.23 -25.10
CA PHE A 336 -3.27 9.44 -24.30
C PHE A 336 -3.59 10.66 -25.18
N LEU A 337 -2.87 10.85 -26.28
CA LEU A 337 -3.08 11.97 -27.20
C LEU A 337 -4.47 11.92 -27.84
N ASP A 338 -4.89 10.76 -28.34
CA ASP A 338 -6.24 10.53 -28.89
C ASP A 338 -7.30 10.94 -27.87
N THR A 339 -7.11 10.54 -26.60
CA THR A 339 -8.01 10.87 -25.49
C THR A 339 -8.09 12.38 -25.26
N VAL A 340 -6.95 13.05 -25.15
CA VAL A 340 -6.89 14.50 -24.89
C VAL A 340 -7.43 15.31 -26.08
N VAL A 341 -7.19 14.88 -27.31
CA VAL A 341 -7.76 15.48 -28.53
C VAL A 341 -9.27 15.29 -28.58
N LEU A 342 -9.76 14.10 -28.26
CA LEU A 342 -11.18 13.81 -28.20
C LEU A 342 -11.90 14.67 -27.15
N PHE A 343 -11.35 14.80 -25.94
CA PHE A 343 -11.96 15.63 -24.90
C PHE A 343 -11.89 17.14 -25.21
N SER A 344 -10.82 17.61 -25.88
CA SER A 344 -10.65 19.04 -26.21
C SER A 344 -11.42 19.48 -27.46
N ARG A 345 -11.35 18.73 -28.56
CA ARG A 345 -11.87 19.10 -29.88
C ARG A 345 -12.96 18.18 -30.42
N GLY A 346 -13.18 17.04 -29.79
CA GLY A 346 -14.19 16.07 -30.25
C GLY A 346 -15.61 16.61 -30.21
N ALA A 347 -16.47 16.07 -31.07
CA ALA A 347 -17.88 16.41 -31.05
C ALA A 347 -18.51 15.91 -29.75
N THR A 348 -19.59 16.57 -29.30
CA THR A 348 -20.33 16.11 -28.11
C THR A 348 -20.81 14.66 -28.26
N GLU A 349 -21.11 14.21 -29.48
CA GLU A 349 -21.50 12.82 -29.74
C GLU A 349 -20.38 11.81 -29.47
N ASP A 350 -19.15 12.11 -29.90
CA ASP A 350 -18.01 11.20 -29.70
C ASP A 350 -17.69 11.05 -28.20
N LYS A 351 -17.83 12.14 -27.46
CA LYS A 351 -17.64 12.14 -26.00
C LYS A 351 -18.74 11.37 -25.27
N LEU A 352 -20.01 11.55 -25.68
CA LEU A 352 -21.13 10.78 -25.11
C LEU A 352 -21.01 9.29 -25.41
N ARG A 353 -20.47 8.93 -26.57
CA ARG A 353 -20.22 7.53 -26.93
C ARG A 353 -19.20 6.89 -26.01
N ILE A 354 -18.08 7.56 -25.70
CA ILE A 354 -17.14 7.05 -24.71
C ILE A 354 -17.78 6.88 -23.34
N ILE A 355 -18.57 7.86 -22.88
CA ILE A 355 -19.22 7.76 -21.56
C ILE A 355 -20.23 6.60 -21.56
N PHE A 356 -20.94 6.38 -22.67
CA PHE A 356 -21.82 5.22 -22.83
C PHE A 356 -21.03 3.91 -22.73
N ASP A 357 -19.93 3.79 -23.49
CA ASP A 357 -19.05 2.62 -23.47
C ASP A 357 -18.38 2.41 -22.09
N MET A 358 -18.27 3.46 -21.26
CA MET A 358 -17.84 3.33 -19.85
C MET A 358 -18.90 2.69 -18.96
N CYS A 359 -20.17 2.88 -19.28
CA CYS A 359 -21.27 2.32 -18.48
C CYS A 359 -21.51 0.86 -18.80
N ASP A 360 -21.51 0.55 -20.11
CA ASP A 360 -21.72 -0.76 -20.69
C ASP A 360 -20.53 -1.69 -20.39
N ASN A 361 -20.57 -2.35 -19.24
CA ASN A 361 -19.50 -3.21 -18.75
C ASN A 361 -19.44 -4.52 -19.53
N ASP A 362 -20.59 -5.04 -19.96
CA ASP A 362 -20.70 -6.31 -20.68
C ASP A 362 -20.60 -6.16 -22.21
N ARG A 363 -20.52 -4.92 -22.70
CA ARG A 363 -20.40 -4.53 -24.12
C ARG A 363 -21.56 -5.05 -24.97
N ASN A 364 -22.74 -5.17 -24.38
CA ASN A 364 -23.93 -5.67 -25.06
C ASN A 364 -24.62 -4.56 -25.89
N GLY A 365 -24.16 -3.31 -25.80
CA GLY A 365 -24.71 -2.14 -26.49
C GLY A 365 -25.90 -1.48 -25.81
N VAL A 366 -26.24 -1.89 -24.58
CA VAL A 366 -27.31 -1.34 -23.74
C VAL A 366 -26.86 -1.22 -22.29
N ILE A 367 -27.23 -0.14 -21.61
CA ILE A 367 -26.89 0.05 -20.19
C ILE A 367 -28.03 -0.48 -19.34
N ASP A 368 -27.76 -1.45 -18.47
CA ASP A 368 -28.76 -1.92 -17.51
C ASP A 368 -28.85 -1.03 -16.25
N LYS A 369 -29.87 -1.28 -15.41
CA LYS A 369 -30.08 -0.52 -14.17
C LYS A 369 -28.89 -0.60 -13.19
N GLY A 370 -28.21 -1.74 -13.13
CA GLY A 370 -27.02 -1.94 -12.31
C GLY A 370 -25.85 -1.11 -12.81
N GLU A 371 -25.55 -1.17 -14.10
CA GLU A 371 -24.50 -0.41 -14.78
C GLU A 371 -24.72 1.09 -14.69
N LEU A 372 -25.96 1.54 -14.89
CA LEU A 372 -26.34 2.94 -14.72
C LEU A 372 -26.13 3.39 -13.27
N SER A 373 -26.58 2.61 -12.30
CA SER A 373 -26.44 2.94 -10.88
C SER A 373 -24.97 3.01 -10.44
N GLU A 374 -24.13 2.12 -10.97
CA GLU A 374 -22.68 2.10 -10.72
C GLU A 374 -22.01 3.36 -11.30
N MET A 375 -22.38 3.73 -12.53
CA MET A 375 -21.88 4.97 -13.16
C MET A 375 -22.32 6.21 -12.37
N LEU A 376 -23.60 6.33 -12.04
CA LEU A 376 -24.13 7.49 -11.31
C LEU A 376 -23.46 7.62 -9.93
N ARG A 377 -23.30 6.51 -9.21
CA ARG A 377 -22.57 6.50 -7.93
C ARG A 377 -21.11 6.93 -8.10
N SER A 378 -20.44 6.44 -9.14
CA SER A 378 -19.07 6.82 -9.46
C SER A 378 -18.93 8.31 -9.83
N LEU A 379 -19.91 8.88 -10.52
CA LEU A 379 -19.94 10.30 -10.89
C LEU A 379 -20.25 11.20 -9.68
N VAL A 380 -21.19 10.80 -8.81
CA VAL A 380 -21.51 11.50 -7.56
C VAL A 380 -20.31 11.54 -6.61
N GLU A 381 -19.54 10.46 -6.53
CA GLU A 381 -18.31 10.38 -5.75
C GLU A 381 -17.24 11.39 -6.21
N ILE A 382 -17.22 11.71 -7.52
CA ILE A 382 -16.34 12.72 -8.13
C ILE A 382 -16.89 14.14 -7.96
N ALA A 383 -18.22 14.30 -8.08
CA ALA A 383 -18.88 15.60 -8.16
C ALA A 383 -19.16 16.28 -6.81
N ARG A 384 -19.17 15.54 -5.69
CA ARG A 384 -19.59 16.05 -4.36
C ARG A 384 -20.95 16.80 -4.39
N THR A 385 -21.85 16.42 -5.30
CA THR A 385 -23.17 17.05 -5.44
C THR A 385 -24.31 16.09 -5.11
N THR A 386 -25.39 16.69 -4.62
CA THR A 386 -26.59 16.04 -4.06
C THR A 386 -27.36 15.27 -5.13
N SER A 387 -27.45 13.95 -4.94
CA SER A 387 -28.42 12.97 -5.46
C SER A 387 -29.10 13.28 -6.81
N LEU A 388 -28.71 12.54 -7.85
CA LEU A 388 -29.52 12.35 -9.07
C LEU A 388 -30.79 11.58 -8.67
N ARG A 389 -31.97 12.06 -9.08
CA ARG A 389 -33.26 11.43 -8.74
C ARG A 389 -33.54 10.26 -9.70
N ASP A 390 -33.83 9.09 -9.12
CA ASP A 390 -34.22 7.84 -9.79
C ASP A 390 -35.64 7.91 -10.38
N GLU A 391 -35.86 8.72 -11.44
CA GLU A 391 -37.15 8.80 -12.15
C GLU A 391 -37.04 8.22 -13.57
N HIS A 392 -36.38 7.06 -13.72
CA HIS A 392 -36.32 6.34 -15.00
C HIS A 392 -36.92 4.93 -14.89
N HIS A 393 -38.00 4.70 -15.65
CA HIS A 393 -38.82 3.48 -15.64
C HIS A 393 -38.39 2.39 -16.62
N LYS A 394 -37.29 2.56 -17.37
CA LYS A 394 -36.79 1.53 -18.31
C LYS A 394 -35.72 0.67 -17.64
N ASP A 395 -35.83 -0.65 -17.78
CA ASP A 395 -34.85 -1.62 -17.25
C ASP A 395 -33.51 -1.60 -18.02
N HIS A 396 -33.53 -1.16 -19.28
CA HIS A 396 -32.35 -1.03 -20.15
C HIS A 396 -32.39 0.29 -20.93
N LEU A 397 -31.23 0.92 -21.10
CA LEU A 397 -31.02 2.17 -21.83
C LEU A 397 -30.17 1.92 -23.08
N THR A 398 -30.73 2.13 -24.26
CA THR A 398 -29.94 2.15 -25.51
C THR A 398 -29.10 3.42 -25.60
N TYR A 399 -28.11 3.48 -26.50
CA TYR A 399 -27.35 4.71 -26.76
C TYR A 399 -28.24 5.92 -27.06
N SER A 400 -29.36 5.71 -27.77
CA SER A 400 -30.33 6.76 -28.06
C SER A 400 -31.05 7.26 -26.80
N ASP A 401 -31.41 6.36 -25.89
CA ASP A 401 -32.05 6.71 -24.61
C ASP A 401 -31.07 7.44 -23.70
N PHE A 402 -29.84 6.95 -23.59
CA PHE A 402 -28.75 7.58 -22.85
C PHE A 402 -28.45 8.98 -23.39
N LYS A 403 -28.39 9.16 -24.71
CA LYS A 403 -28.18 10.46 -25.36
C LYS A 403 -29.30 11.45 -25.05
N LEU A 404 -30.54 10.99 -24.94
CA LEU A 404 -31.69 11.81 -24.58
C LEU A 404 -31.61 12.25 -23.10
N MET A 405 -31.35 11.30 -22.20
CA MET A 405 -31.12 11.55 -20.77
C MET A 405 -29.99 12.57 -20.58
N MET A 406 -28.84 12.36 -21.24
CA MET A 406 -27.69 13.27 -21.16
C MET A 406 -27.96 14.66 -21.76
N LYS A 407 -28.97 14.80 -22.62
CA LYS A 407 -29.39 16.11 -23.16
C LYS A 407 -30.14 16.93 -22.10
N GLU A 408 -30.86 16.28 -21.19
CA GLU A 408 -31.56 16.90 -20.07
C GLU A 408 -30.61 17.26 -18.90
N TYR A 409 -29.61 16.42 -18.63
CA TYR A 409 -28.62 16.63 -17.55
C TYR A 409 -27.41 17.49 -17.92
N LYS A 410 -27.43 18.21 -19.05
CA LYS A 410 -26.29 18.99 -19.57
C LYS A 410 -25.65 19.96 -18.58
N GLY A 411 -26.37 20.45 -17.57
CA GLY A 411 -25.84 21.39 -16.58
C GLY A 411 -24.98 20.75 -15.49
N GLU A 412 -25.25 19.50 -15.12
CA GLU A 412 -24.60 18.86 -13.97
C GLU A 412 -23.26 18.22 -14.33
N PHE A 413 -23.11 17.67 -15.55
CA PHE A 413 -21.83 17.14 -16.05
C PHE A 413 -20.73 18.21 -16.20
N VAL A 414 -21.13 19.47 -16.41
CA VAL A 414 -20.22 20.63 -16.37
C VAL A 414 -19.61 20.78 -14.97
N ALA A 415 -20.35 20.47 -13.90
CA ALA A 415 -19.86 20.51 -12.52
C ALA A 415 -18.93 19.33 -12.19
N ILE A 416 -19.01 18.20 -12.92
CA ILE A 416 -18.16 17.00 -12.75
C ILE A 416 -16.81 17.17 -13.47
N GLY A 417 -16.58 18.27 -14.20
CA GLY A 417 -15.36 18.50 -14.97
C GLY A 417 -15.31 17.74 -16.30
N LEU A 418 -16.42 17.13 -16.72
CA LEU A 418 -16.59 16.38 -17.97
C LEU A 418 -17.44 17.18 -18.97
N ASP A 419 -17.22 18.50 -19.07
CA ASP A 419 -17.94 19.29 -20.07
C ASP A 419 -17.56 18.83 -21.48
N CYS A 420 -18.49 18.13 -22.12
CA CYS A 420 -18.40 17.66 -23.49
C CYS A 420 -18.37 18.80 -24.53
N LYS A 421 -18.32 20.07 -24.11
CA LYS A 421 -18.04 21.24 -24.96
C LYS A 421 -16.63 21.81 -24.83
N GLY A 422 -15.75 21.23 -24.02
CA GLY A 422 -14.50 21.90 -23.69
C GLY A 422 -14.84 23.11 -22.84
N ALA A 423 -14.72 22.95 -21.52
CA ALA A 423 -15.06 23.96 -20.55
C ALA A 423 -14.35 25.28 -20.88
N LYS A 424 -15.08 26.22 -21.48
CA LYS A 424 -14.83 27.62 -21.19
C LYS A 424 -15.07 27.77 -19.69
N GLN A 425 -13.99 28.08 -18.99
CA GLN A 425 -13.89 28.29 -17.55
C GLN A 425 -13.71 27.00 -16.73
N ASN A 426 -12.45 26.80 -16.33
CA ASN A 426 -11.96 26.10 -15.14
C ASN A 426 -11.24 24.75 -15.31
N PHE A 427 -11.49 23.96 -16.35
CA PHE A 427 -10.74 22.69 -16.52
C PHE A 427 -9.52 22.80 -17.45
N LEU A 428 -9.61 23.69 -18.45
CA LEU A 428 -8.59 23.96 -19.47
C LEU A 428 -8.43 25.48 -19.72
N ASP A 429 -8.55 26.30 -18.67
CA ASP A 429 -8.23 27.72 -18.80
C ASP A 429 -6.71 27.90 -18.81
N THR A 430 -6.20 28.73 -19.72
CA THR A 430 -4.77 29.01 -19.90
C THR A 430 -4.15 29.55 -18.61
N SER A 431 -4.95 30.24 -17.79
CA SER A 431 -4.61 30.74 -16.45
C SER A 431 -4.44 29.62 -15.40
N THR A 432 -5.32 28.61 -15.39
CA THR A 432 -5.23 27.44 -14.51
C THR A 432 -4.09 26.51 -14.91
N ASN A 433 -3.76 26.46 -16.20
CA ASN A 433 -2.58 25.74 -16.69
C ASN A 433 -1.27 26.43 -16.30
N VAL A 434 -1.21 27.77 -16.25
CA VAL A 434 -0.08 28.51 -15.64
C VAL A 434 0.02 28.24 -14.13
N ALA A 435 -1.12 28.13 -13.43
CA ALA A 435 -1.18 27.75 -12.01
C ALA A 435 -0.78 26.27 -11.76
N ARG A 436 -1.04 25.37 -12.72
CA ARG A 436 -0.59 23.97 -12.66
C ARG A 436 0.89 23.84 -13.02
N MET A 437 1.39 24.58 -14.00
CA MET A 437 2.83 24.66 -14.31
C MET A 437 3.64 25.14 -13.10
N THR A 438 3.12 26.08 -12.32
CA THR A 438 3.71 26.52 -11.05
C THR A 438 3.61 25.47 -9.93
N SER A 439 2.57 24.65 -9.89
CA SER A 439 2.49 23.48 -8.97
C SER A 439 3.52 22.38 -9.28
N PHE A 440 4.03 22.34 -10.52
CA PHE A 440 5.16 21.52 -10.96
C PHE A 440 6.52 22.27 -10.92
N GLN A 441 6.62 23.40 -10.21
CA GLN A 441 7.83 24.25 -10.10
C GLN A 441 8.41 24.76 -11.43
N LEU A 442 7.56 25.05 -12.42
CA LEU A 442 7.97 25.86 -13.57
C LEU A 442 7.58 27.31 -13.27
N GLU A 443 8.56 28.15 -12.94
CA GLU A 443 8.36 29.59 -12.85
C GLU A 443 8.07 30.16 -14.24
N PRO A 444 6.99 30.95 -14.41
CA PRO A 444 6.84 31.80 -15.57
C PRO A 444 7.80 32.99 -15.40
N SER A 445 8.72 33.17 -16.35
CA SER A 445 9.51 34.39 -16.43
C SER A 445 8.58 35.58 -16.69
N MET A 446 8.24 36.30 -15.63
CA MET A 446 7.51 37.56 -15.70
C MET A 446 8.47 38.69 -16.09
N GLU A 447 8.70 38.87 -17.39
CA GLU A 447 9.13 40.17 -17.92
C GLU A 447 8.40 40.43 -19.22
N GLN A 448 7.27 41.14 -19.11
CA GLN A 448 6.84 42.20 -20.03
C GLN A 448 5.44 42.68 -19.64
N GLN A 449 5.37 43.56 -18.64
CA GLN A 449 4.29 44.54 -18.54
C GLN A 449 4.64 45.64 -17.53
N THR A 450 5.58 46.52 -17.88
CA THR A 450 5.46 47.96 -17.61
C THR A 450 6.58 48.73 -18.30
N ARG A 451 6.17 49.55 -19.28
CA ARG A 451 6.85 50.74 -19.87
C ARG A 451 8.22 50.59 -20.52
#